data_AF-A0A968U4M2-F1
#
_entry.id   AF-A0A968U4M2-F1
#
_cell.length_a   1.000
_cell.length_b   1.000
_cell.length_c   1.000
_cell.angle_alpha   90.00
_cell.angle_beta   90.00
_cell.angle_gamma   90.00
#
_symmetry.space_group_name_H-M   'P 1'
#
loop_
_entity.id
_entity.type
_entity.pdbx_description
1 polymer ?
#
loop_
_entity_poly.entity_id
_entity_poly.type
_entity_poly.pdbx_seq_one_letter_code
_entity_poly.pdbx_strand_id
1 'polypeptide(L)'
;MNQSADFFVRSAVTETTRSYMGSLMSFLVTSAETENRFFLLELRMKPGNEPPPHLHYDQDEVYYILEGELEVYCMGEVRTVRAGETIFLPRNQSHAFYYLSPTLRFLALLQPGGPDGYGLDRYFEAMSSPSTSMELPENATTYALSDPTPAIALAAKHGVKLLTPEETAELLPHYPGFGVPRKSQSH
;
A
#
# COMPACT_ATOMS: atom_id res chain seq x y z
N MET A 1 18.26 18.20 -19.97
CA MET A 1 17.13 19.09 -20.28
C MET A 1 16.14 18.92 -19.16
N ASN A 2 15.91 19.96 -18.36
CA ASN A 2 14.86 19.96 -17.34
C ASN A 2 13.53 19.87 -18.10
N GLN A 3 12.86 18.72 -18.07
CA GLN A 3 11.44 18.71 -18.37
C GLN A 3 10.79 19.44 -17.20
N SER A 4 10.28 20.65 -17.45
CA SER A 4 9.35 21.30 -16.52
C SER A 4 8.21 20.33 -16.25
N ALA A 5 7.80 20.19 -14.99
CA ALA A 5 6.58 19.45 -14.68
C ALA A 5 5.40 20.09 -15.43
N ASP A 6 4.88 19.37 -16.43
CA ASP A 6 3.72 19.81 -17.20
C ASP A 6 2.44 19.65 -16.35
N PHE A 7 1.48 20.56 -16.51
CA PHE A 7 0.15 20.40 -15.90
C PHE A 7 -0.64 19.35 -16.66
N PHE A 8 -1.28 18.43 -15.94
CA PHE A 8 -2.11 17.38 -16.54
C PHE A 8 -3.34 17.05 -15.68
N VAL A 9 -4.30 16.38 -16.31
CA VAL A 9 -5.44 15.74 -15.66
C VAL A 9 -5.33 14.24 -15.91
N ARG A 10 -5.40 13.43 -14.85
CA ARG A 10 -5.30 11.98 -14.93
C ARG A 10 -6.42 11.32 -14.12
N SER A 11 -7.03 10.31 -14.71
CA SER A 11 -8.06 9.49 -14.09
C SER A 11 -7.54 8.10 -13.82
N ALA A 12 -8.10 7.40 -12.84
CA ALA A 12 -7.85 5.97 -12.61
C ALA A 12 -8.55 5.13 -13.70
N VAL A 13 -7.81 4.87 -14.78
CA VAL A 13 -8.20 4.04 -15.93
C VAL A 13 -7.13 2.98 -16.21
N THR A 14 -7.42 2.00 -17.07
CA THR A 14 -6.54 0.86 -17.38
C THR A 14 -5.12 1.29 -17.77
N GLU A 15 -4.97 2.35 -18.55
CA GLU A 15 -3.71 2.91 -19.03
C GLU A 15 -2.81 3.43 -17.91
N THR A 16 -3.41 3.82 -16.80
CA THR A 16 -2.72 4.36 -15.61
C THR A 16 -2.58 3.31 -14.51
N THR A 17 -3.12 2.11 -14.72
CA THR A 17 -3.33 1.12 -13.66
C THR A 17 -2.47 -0.11 -13.86
N ARG A 18 -1.90 -0.58 -12.76
CA ARG A 18 -1.13 -1.82 -12.70
C ARG A 18 -1.82 -2.81 -11.78
N SER A 19 -1.77 -4.09 -12.15
CA SER A 19 -2.28 -5.20 -11.36
C SER A 19 -1.17 -5.76 -10.47
N TYR A 20 -1.45 -5.89 -9.18
CA TYR A 20 -0.48 -6.36 -8.20
C TYR A 20 -1.14 -7.19 -7.12
N MET A 21 -0.77 -8.47 -6.97
CA MET A 21 -1.31 -9.35 -5.91
C MET A 21 -2.84 -9.25 -5.77
N GLY A 22 -3.56 -9.37 -6.90
CA GLY A 22 -5.04 -9.29 -6.90
C GLY A 22 -5.64 -7.90 -6.63
N SER A 23 -4.81 -6.87 -6.47
CA SER A 23 -5.21 -5.47 -6.34
C SER A 23 -4.98 -4.68 -7.63
N LEU A 24 -5.56 -3.48 -7.69
CA LEU A 24 -5.33 -2.50 -8.75
C LEU A 24 -4.69 -1.24 -8.14
N MET A 25 -3.60 -0.78 -8.75
CA MET A 25 -2.87 0.43 -8.36
C MET A 25 -2.82 1.39 -9.54
N SER A 26 -3.58 2.47 -9.48
CA SER A 26 -3.56 3.55 -10.49
C SER A 26 -2.55 4.61 -10.10
N PHE A 27 -1.55 4.84 -10.94
CA PHE A 27 -0.52 5.86 -10.74
C PHE A 27 -1.03 7.22 -11.21
N LEU A 28 -1.63 7.98 -10.29
CA LEU A 28 -2.24 9.27 -10.59
C LEU A 28 -1.19 10.38 -10.72
N VAL A 29 -0.14 10.33 -9.91
CA VAL A 29 1.05 11.18 -10.03
C VAL A 29 2.27 10.33 -9.69
N THR A 30 3.30 10.32 -10.53
CA THR A 30 4.51 9.52 -10.34
C THR A 30 5.64 10.34 -9.70
N SER A 31 6.64 9.66 -9.10
CA SER A 31 7.82 10.33 -8.56
C SER A 31 8.59 11.11 -9.62
N ALA A 32 8.67 10.60 -10.85
CA ALA A 32 9.34 11.28 -11.97
C ALA A 32 8.69 12.64 -12.31
N GLU A 33 7.37 12.71 -12.24
CA GLU A 33 6.60 13.94 -12.54
C GLU A 33 6.71 15.00 -11.44
N THR A 34 7.10 14.59 -10.23
CA THR A 34 7.22 15.50 -9.08
C THR A 34 8.66 15.84 -8.75
N GLU A 35 9.63 15.45 -9.58
CA GLU A 35 11.06 15.56 -9.26
C GLU A 35 11.38 14.85 -7.92
N ASN A 36 10.79 13.66 -7.72
CA ASN A 36 10.92 12.78 -6.56
C ASN A 36 10.36 13.34 -5.24
N ARG A 37 9.54 14.41 -5.29
CA ARG A 37 8.92 14.99 -4.09
C ARG A 37 7.87 14.08 -3.47
N PHE A 38 7.00 13.48 -4.29
CA PHE A 38 5.96 12.54 -3.86
C PHE A 38 5.43 11.72 -5.03
N PHE A 39 4.64 10.70 -4.74
CA PHE A 39 3.77 10.07 -5.72
C PHE A 39 2.37 9.85 -5.12
N LEU A 40 1.36 9.76 -5.98
CA LEU A 40 -0.04 9.57 -5.61
C LEU A 40 -0.59 8.36 -6.36
N LEU A 41 -1.11 7.41 -5.59
CA LEU A 41 -1.81 6.24 -6.10
C LEU A 41 -3.29 6.30 -5.72
N GLU A 42 -4.15 5.75 -6.58
CA GLU A 42 -5.43 5.20 -6.15
C GLU A 42 -5.29 3.68 -6.07
N LEU A 43 -5.63 3.09 -4.93
CA LEU A 43 -5.61 1.64 -4.74
C LEU A 43 -7.04 1.10 -4.60
N ARG A 44 -7.28 -0.04 -5.23
CA ARG A 44 -8.49 -0.85 -5.04
C ARG A 44 -8.06 -2.24 -4.58
N MET A 45 -8.63 -2.68 -3.47
CA MET A 45 -8.22 -3.89 -2.77
C MET A 45 -9.40 -4.65 -2.20
N LYS A 46 -9.14 -5.90 -1.84
CA LYS A 46 -10.03 -6.78 -1.06
C LYS A 46 -9.28 -7.35 0.15
N PRO A 47 -9.99 -7.86 1.16
CA PRO A 47 -9.35 -8.64 2.23
C PRO A 47 -8.44 -9.74 1.68
N GLY A 48 -7.25 -9.84 2.25
CA GLY A 48 -6.15 -10.69 1.76
C GLY A 48 -5.11 -9.96 0.90
N ASN A 49 -5.40 -8.73 0.43
CA ASN A 49 -4.41 -7.90 -0.27
C ASN A 49 -3.59 -7.00 0.66
N GLU A 50 -3.79 -7.08 1.98
CA GLU A 50 -3.00 -6.33 2.96
C GLU A 50 -1.51 -6.62 2.72
N PRO A 51 -0.65 -5.60 2.72
CA PRO A 51 0.79 -5.85 2.74
C PRO A 51 1.19 -6.54 4.06
N PRO A 52 2.24 -7.37 4.06
CA PRO A 52 2.84 -7.84 5.30
C PRO A 52 3.16 -6.66 6.25
N PRO A 53 3.13 -6.84 7.57
CA PRO A 53 3.52 -5.80 8.52
C PRO A 53 4.90 -5.24 8.17
N HIS A 54 5.02 -3.92 8.16
CA HIS A 54 6.23 -3.27 7.67
C HIS A 54 6.44 -1.87 8.26
N LEU A 55 7.59 -1.27 7.93
CA LEU A 55 7.86 0.14 8.12
C LEU A 55 8.62 0.70 6.91
N HIS A 56 8.46 2.00 6.68
CA HIS A 56 9.23 2.78 5.71
C HIS A 56 10.33 3.53 6.45
N TYR A 57 11.59 3.46 6.01
CA TYR A 57 12.66 4.27 6.59
C TYR A 57 12.59 5.73 6.15
N ASP A 58 12.15 5.95 4.90
CA ASP A 58 12.21 7.25 4.26
C ASP A 58 10.84 7.86 4.00
N GLN A 59 9.82 7.04 3.75
CA GLN A 59 8.51 7.54 3.34
C GLN A 59 7.57 7.77 4.52
N ASP A 60 6.98 8.96 4.59
CA ASP A 60 5.69 9.12 5.25
C ASP A 60 4.59 8.69 4.26
N GLU A 61 3.50 8.14 4.80
CA GLU A 61 2.37 7.64 4.01
C GLU A 61 1.06 8.25 4.52
N VAL A 62 0.23 8.74 3.58
CA VAL A 62 -1.09 9.32 3.86
C VAL A 62 -2.13 8.56 3.07
N TYR A 63 -3.13 8.01 3.75
CA TYR A 63 -4.31 7.40 3.12
C TYR A 63 -5.53 8.30 3.27
N TYR A 64 -6.25 8.52 2.18
CA TYR A 64 -7.60 9.08 2.21
C TYR A 64 -8.59 8.04 1.69
N ILE A 65 -9.51 7.58 2.55
CA ILE A 65 -10.40 6.46 2.21
C ILE A 65 -11.57 6.96 1.37
N LEU A 66 -11.76 6.35 0.20
CA LEU A 66 -12.83 6.65 -0.75
C LEU A 66 -14.02 5.70 -0.58
N GLU A 67 -13.76 4.43 -0.28
CA GLU A 67 -14.75 3.37 -0.12
C GLU A 67 -14.26 2.33 0.89
N GLY A 68 -15.19 1.79 1.69
CA GLY A 68 -14.92 0.75 2.66
C GLY A 68 -14.33 1.26 3.97
N GLU A 69 -13.86 0.32 4.79
CA GLU A 69 -13.19 0.59 6.05
C GLU A 69 -12.12 -0.47 6.35
N LEU A 70 -11.11 -0.05 7.10
CA LEU A 70 -9.99 -0.87 7.55
C LEU A 70 -9.64 -0.55 9.00
N GLU A 71 -8.94 -1.48 9.65
CA GLU A 71 -8.20 -1.20 10.88
C GLU A 71 -6.73 -0.97 10.57
N VAL A 72 -6.16 -0.01 11.29
CA VAL A 72 -4.74 0.33 11.26
C VAL A 72 -4.15 0.07 12.62
N TYR A 73 -3.00 -0.58 12.63
CA TYR A 73 -2.21 -0.90 13.81
C TYR A 73 -0.92 -0.13 13.69
N CYS A 74 -0.67 0.84 14.57
CA CYS A 74 0.48 1.74 14.46
C CYS A 74 0.74 2.39 15.82
N MET A 75 2.02 2.54 16.22
CA MET A 75 2.41 3.16 17.51
C MET A 75 1.73 2.54 18.76
N GLY A 76 1.43 1.24 18.73
CA GLY A 76 0.71 0.57 19.82
C GLY A 76 -0.78 0.91 19.91
N GLU A 77 -1.34 1.64 18.95
CA GLU A 77 -2.76 1.94 18.86
C GLU A 77 -3.44 1.10 17.76
N VAL A 78 -4.75 0.91 17.92
CA VAL A 78 -5.64 0.34 16.90
C VAL A 78 -6.73 1.35 16.60
N ARG A 79 -6.89 1.71 15.33
CA ARG A 79 -7.94 2.63 14.88
C ARG A 79 -8.66 2.07 13.67
N THR A 80 -9.99 2.13 13.69
CA THR A 80 -10.81 1.89 12.50
C THR A 80 -10.92 3.18 11.72
N VAL A 81 -10.76 3.10 10.39
CA VAL A 81 -10.79 4.23 9.48
C VAL A 81 -11.71 3.90 8.31
N ARG A 82 -12.58 4.83 7.95
CA ARG A 82 -13.71 4.65 7.04
C ARG A 82 -13.68 5.65 5.90
N ALA A 83 -14.51 5.42 4.89
CA ALA A 83 -14.70 6.36 3.79
C ALA A 83 -14.92 7.80 4.27
N GLY A 84 -14.15 8.74 3.72
CA GLY A 84 -14.11 10.15 4.13
C GLY A 84 -13.07 10.49 5.20
N GLU A 85 -12.41 9.49 5.80
CA GLU A 85 -11.40 9.68 6.84
C GLU A 85 -9.97 9.55 6.29
N THR A 86 -9.00 10.07 7.04
CA THR A 86 -7.59 10.11 6.67
C THR A 86 -6.72 9.39 7.70
N ILE A 87 -5.67 8.72 7.22
CA ILE A 87 -4.62 8.11 8.04
C ILE A 87 -3.31 8.78 7.67
N PHE A 88 -2.52 9.13 8.68
CA PHE A 88 -1.13 9.51 8.52
C PHE A 88 -0.25 8.48 9.22
N LEU A 89 0.68 7.91 8.48
CA LEU A 89 1.64 6.91 8.92
C LEU A 89 3.04 7.52 8.79
N PRO A 90 3.66 7.95 9.91
CA PRO A 90 4.98 8.53 9.85
C PRO A 90 6.03 7.48 9.50
N ARG A 91 7.08 7.91 8.79
CA ARG A 91 8.28 7.10 8.57
C ARG A 91 8.87 6.61 9.89
N ASN A 92 9.62 5.51 9.81
CA ASN A 92 10.24 4.79 10.93
C ASN A 92 9.25 4.20 11.93
N GLN A 93 7.96 4.19 11.62
CA GLN A 93 6.95 3.56 12.45
C GLN A 93 6.39 2.30 11.78
N SER A 94 6.53 1.18 12.48
CA SER A 94 5.87 -0.07 12.12
C SER A 94 4.37 0.08 12.10
N HIS A 95 3.74 -0.45 11.06
CA HIS A 95 2.31 -0.51 10.92
C HIS A 95 1.84 -1.77 10.17
N ALA A 96 0.57 -2.09 10.39
CA ALA A 96 -0.13 -3.16 9.69
C ALA A 96 -1.60 -2.78 9.50
N PHE A 97 -2.26 -3.49 8.60
CA PHE A 97 -3.65 -3.23 8.22
C PHE A 97 -4.49 -4.48 8.34
N TYR A 98 -5.78 -4.27 8.54
CA TYR A 98 -6.78 -5.32 8.42
C TYR A 98 -8.00 -4.78 7.68
N TYR A 99 -8.30 -5.29 6.48
CA TYR A 99 -9.43 -4.80 5.69
C TYR A 99 -10.73 -5.43 6.16
N LEU A 100 -11.72 -4.60 6.48
CA LEU A 100 -12.99 -5.04 7.06
C LEU A 100 -14.10 -5.13 6.02
N SER A 101 -14.04 -4.27 5.01
CA SER A 101 -15.01 -4.24 3.91
C SER A 101 -14.65 -5.24 2.81
N PRO A 102 -15.63 -5.79 2.05
CA PRO A 102 -15.36 -6.67 0.91
C PRO A 102 -14.51 -6.02 -0.17
N THR A 103 -14.61 -4.69 -0.29
CA THR A 103 -13.82 -3.83 -1.15
C THR A 103 -13.30 -2.64 -0.35
N LEU A 104 -12.08 -2.21 -0.64
CA LEU A 104 -11.47 -1.01 -0.10
C LEU A 104 -10.91 -0.18 -1.26
N ARG A 105 -11.20 1.12 -1.27
CA ARG A 105 -10.65 2.07 -2.23
C ARG A 105 -10.12 3.29 -1.50
N PHE A 106 -8.89 3.69 -1.80
CA PHE A 106 -8.26 4.82 -1.15
C PHE A 106 -7.22 5.49 -2.04
N LEU A 107 -6.96 6.77 -1.75
CA LEU A 107 -5.79 7.47 -2.26
C LEU A 107 -4.64 7.24 -1.30
N ALA A 108 -3.45 6.93 -1.82
CA ALA A 108 -2.21 6.86 -1.06
C ALA A 108 -1.22 7.86 -1.61
N LEU A 109 -0.84 8.83 -0.78
CA LEU A 109 0.26 9.74 -1.06
C LEU A 109 1.46 9.31 -0.24
N LEU A 110 2.61 9.17 -0.90
CA LEU A 110 3.86 8.81 -0.25
C LEU A 110 4.95 9.82 -0.59
N GLN A 111 5.73 10.20 0.42
CA GLN A 111 6.82 11.16 0.26
C GLN A 111 8.04 10.80 1.13
N PRO A 112 9.27 10.90 0.59
CA PRO A 112 9.59 11.31 -0.77
C PRO A 112 9.32 10.21 -1.80
N GLY A 113 9.24 10.58 -3.07
CA GLY A 113 9.20 9.65 -4.20
C GLY A 113 10.52 8.92 -4.46
N GLY A 114 11.62 9.35 -3.83
CA GLY A 114 12.94 8.70 -3.88
C GLY A 114 13.70 8.90 -5.21
N PRO A 115 15.00 9.28 -5.19
CA PRO A 115 15.78 9.44 -6.42
C PRO A 115 16.18 8.10 -7.05
N ASP A 116 16.54 8.13 -8.34
CA ASP A 116 17.36 7.11 -9.02
C ASP A 116 16.93 5.65 -8.83
N GLY A 117 15.62 5.39 -8.83
CA GLY A 117 15.09 4.03 -8.75
C GLY A 117 14.83 3.54 -7.32
N TYR A 118 14.94 4.39 -6.29
CA TYR A 118 14.75 4.00 -4.89
C TYR A 118 13.30 4.02 -4.40
N GLY A 119 12.43 4.86 -4.96
CA GLY A 119 11.06 5.05 -4.47
C GLY A 119 10.21 3.79 -4.35
N LEU A 120 9.24 3.78 -3.43
CA LEU A 120 8.25 2.70 -3.31
C LEU A 120 7.40 2.58 -4.59
N ASP A 121 7.21 3.66 -5.36
CA ASP A 121 6.57 3.60 -6.68
C ASP A 121 7.36 2.69 -7.65
N ARG A 122 8.69 2.68 -7.59
CA ARG A 122 9.57 1.81 -8.40
C ARG A 122 9.47 0.35 -7.97
N TYR A 123 9.37 0.09 -6.66
CA TYR A 123 9.05 -1.25 -6.15
C TYR A 123 7.74 -1.75 -6.76
N PHE A 124 6.69 -0.93 -6.71
CA PHE A 124 5.39 -1.30 -7.25
C PHE A 124 5.44 -1.51 -8.75
N GLU A 125 6.10 -0.64 -9.52
CA GLU A 125 6.29 -0.84 -10.96
C GLU A 125 6.97 -2.17 -11.30
N ALA A 126 8.01 -2.54 -10.56
CA ALA A 126 8.77 -3.78 -10.76
C ALA A 126 7.97 -5.04 -10.39
N MET A 127 7.11 -4.95 -9.38
CA MET A 127 6.35 -6.08 -8.85
C MET A 127 4.96 -6.27 -9.48
N SER A 128 4.53 -5.32 -10.32
CA SER A 128 3.20 -5.31 -10.93
C SER A 128 3.26 -5.36 -12.45
N SER A 129 2.16 -5.78 -13.07
CA SER A 129 1.98 -5.78 -14.52
C SER A 129 0.97 -4.71 -14.94
N PRO A 130 1.01 -4.20 -16.18
CA PRO A 130 -0.06 -3.36 -16.71
C PRO A 130 -1.42 -4.05 -16.56
N SER A 131 -2.43 -3.31 -16.09
CA SER A 131 -3.78 -3.86 -15.97
C SER A 131 -4.52 -3.83 -17.32
N THR A 132 -5.35 -4.84 -17.54
CA THR A 132 -6.28 -4.91 -18.67
C THR A 132 -7.74 -4.69 -18.27
N SER A 133 -8.02 -4.51 -16.97
CA SER A 133 -9.36 -4.26 -16.42
C SER A 133 -9.32 -3.35 -15.18
N MET A 134 -10.41 -2.64 -14.93
CA MET A 134 -10.61 -1.89 -13.68
C MET A 134 -11.41 -2.67 -12.62
N GLU A 135 -11.69 -3.94 -12.90
CA GLU A 135 -12.37 -4.86 -11.99
C GLU A 135 -11.37 -5.66 -11.16
N LEU A 136 -11.63 -5.77 -9.86
CA LEU A 136 -10.82 -6.61 -8.99
C LEU A 136 -11.12 -8.09 -9.28
N PRO A 137 -10.09 -8.94 -9.46
CA PRO A 137 -10.28 -10.35 -9.72
C PRO A 137 -11.15 -11.01 -8.64
N GLU A 138 -11.96 -11.98 -9.03
CA GLU A 138 -12.84 -12.71 -8.10
C GLU A 138 -12.04 -13.47 -7.04
N ASN A 139 -10.95 -14.12 -7.47
CA ASN A 139 -10.07 -14.87 -6.58
C ASN A 139 -8.97 -13.97 -6.01
N ALA A 140 -8.81 -13.99 -4.69
CA ALA A 140 -7.72 -13.28 -4.03
C ALA A 140 -6.39 -13.96 -4.35
N THR A 141 -5.49 -13.24 -5.04
CA THR A 141 -4.06 -13.59 -5.08
C THR A 141 -3.42 -12.90 -3.90
N THR A 142 -3.16 -13.63 -2.81
CA THR A 142 -2.66 -13.02 -1.57
C THR A 142 -1.16 -13.27 -1.41
N TYR A 143 -0.50 -12.40 -0.64
CA TYR A 143 0.89 -12.61 -0.21
C TYR A 143 1.10 -13.92 0.55
N ALA A 144 0.04 -14.50 1.14
CA ALA A 144 0.11 -15.77 1.84
C ALA A 144 0.32 -16.98 0.89
N LEU A 145 0.16 -16.78 -0.42
CA LEU A 145 0.23 -17.84 -1.44
C LEU A 145 1.48 -17.76 -2.33
N SER A 146 2.37 -16.80 -2.10
CA SER A 146 3.60 -16.61 -2.87
C SER A 146 4.86 -16.74 -1.99
N ASP A 147 6.00 -17.11 -2.59
CA ASP A 147 7.30 -16.99 -1.92
C ASP A 147 7.62 -15.50 -1.71
N PRO A 148 7.71 -15.01 -0.45
CA PRO A 148 7.92 -13.59 -0.19
C PRO A 148 9.38 -13.16 -0.38
N THR A 149 10.32 -14.09 -0.57
CA THR A 149 11.76 -13.78 -0.58
C THR A 149 12.16 -12.72 -1.61
N PRO A 150 11.73 -12.81 -2.89
CA PRO A 150 12.05 -11.77 -3.87
C PRO A 150 11.40 -10.42 -3.52
N ALA A 151 10.17 -10.44 -2.99
CA ALA A 151 9.45 -9.25 -2.59
C ALA A 151 10.12 -8.55 -1.39
N ILE A 152 10.59 -9.31 -0.39
CA ILE A 152 11.34 -8.80 0.76
C ILE A 152 12.65 -8.15 0.31
N ALA A 153 13.43 -8.86 -0.53
CA ALA A 153 14.72 -8.38 -0.98
C ALA A 153 14.58 -7.09 -1.82
N LEU A 154 13.53 -7.00 -2.65
CA LEU A 154 13.25 -5.79 -3.40
C LEU A 154 12.74 -4.67 -2.50
N ALA A 155 11.78 -4.93 -1.60
CA ALA A 155 11.26 -3.95 -0.65
C ALA A 155 12.39 -3.27 0.15
N ALA A 156 13.36 -4.05 0.63
CA ALA A 156 14.52 -3.54 1.36
C ALA A 156 15.38 -2.57 0.53
N LYS A 157 15.50 -2.79 -0.79
CA LYS A 157 16.21 -1.87 -1.70
C LYS A 157 15.47 -0.54 -1.90
N HIS A 158 14.18 -0.48 -1.56
CA HIS A 158 13.32 0.68 -1.72
C HIS A 158 12.92 1.32 -0.37
N GLY A 159 13.67 1.04 0.69
CA GLY A 159 13.46 1.65 2.01
C GLY A 159 12.34 1.04 2.84
N VAL A 160 11.86 -0.16 2.46
CA VAL A 160 10.79 -0.85 3.18
C VAL A 160 11.34 -2.08 3.88
N LYS A 161 11.12 -2.17 5.19
CA LYS A 161 11.40 -3.39 5.97
C LYS A 161 10.09 -4.11 6.25
N LEU A 162 9.92 -5.29 5.66
CA LEU A 162 8.90 -6.23 6.12
C LEU A 162 9.36 -6.85 7.44
N LEU A 163 8.46 -6.93 8.42
CA LEU A 163 8.76 -7.43 9.75
C LEU A 163 8.69 -8.96 9.79
N THR A 164 9.55 -9.57 10.60
CA THR A 164 9.39 -11.00 10.94
C THR A 164 8.17 -11.19 11.85
N PRO A 165 7.68 -12.44 12.03
CA PRO A 165 6.64 -12.73 13.01
C PRO A 165 7.00 -12.28 14.43
N GLU A 166 8.26 -12.46 14.85
CA GLU A 166 8.75 -12.04 16.17
C GLU A 166 8.73 -10.51 16.30
N GLU A 167 9.27 -9.79 15.30
CA GLU A 167 9.25 -8.32 15.28
C GLU A 167 7.82 -7.78 15.26
N THR A 168 6.91 -8.43 14.52
CA THR A 168 5.50 -8.06 14.48
C THR A 168 4.86 -8.22 15.84
N ALA A 169 5.10 -9.32 16.55
CA ALA A 169 4.54 -9.56 17.87
C ALA A 169 5.05 -8.54 18.92
N GLU A 170 6.30 -8.09 18.79
CA GLU A 170 6.90 -7.09 19.65
C GLU A 170 6.40 -5.66 19.34
N LEU A 171 6.45 -5.25 18.06
CA LEU A 171 6.20 -3.87 17.64
C LEU A 171 4.72 -3.56 17.40
N LEU A 172 3.91 -4.58 17.12
CA LEU A 172 2.49 -4.47 16.82
C LEU A 172 1.67 -5.47 17.68
N PRO A 173 1.72 -5.37 19.02
CA PRO A 173 1.18 -6.38 19.93
C PRO A 173 -0.33 -6.58 19.84
N HIS A 174 -1.06 -5.62 19.25
CA HIS A 174 -2.50 -5.72 19.04
C HIS A 174 -2.89 -6.27 17.66
N TYR A 175 -1.93 -6.41 16.74
CA TYR A 175 -2.19 -6.93 15.41
C TYR A 175 -2.52 -8.43 15.49
N PRO A 176 -3.69 -8.89 14.97
CA PRO A 176 -4.14 -10.27 15.12
C PRO A 176 -3.27 -11.30 14.36
N GLY A 177 -2.35 -10.84 13.52
CA GLY A 177 -1.45 -11.68 12.74
C GLY A 177 -1.71 -11.57 11.24
N PHE A 178 -0.65 -11.70 10.46
CA PHE A 178 -0.74 -11.58 9.01
C PHE A 178 -1.43 -12.78 8.37
N GLY A 179 -2.40 -12.53 7.50
CA GLY A 179 -3.19 -13.59 6.85
C GLY A 179 -4.11 -14.36 7.79
N VAL A 180 -4.24 -13.95 9.05
CA VAL A 180 -5.15 -14.58 10.01
C VAL A 180 -6.56 -14.05 9.77
N PRO A 181 -7.55 -14.89 9.44
CA PRO A 181 -8.93 -14.43 9.31
C PRO A 181 -9.43 -13.87 10.64
N ARG A 182 -10.03 -12.68 10.62
CA ARG A 182 -10.71 -12.12 11.78
C ARG A 182 -11.84 -13.06 12.15
N LYS A 183 -11.83 -13.56 13.37
CA LYS A 183 -13.01 -14.22 13.94
C LYS A 183 -14.14 -13.18 13.88
N SER A 184 -15.28 -13.56 13.31
CA SER A 184 -16.45 -12.68 13.31
C SER A 184 -16.68 -12.22 14.74
N GLN A 185 -16.64 -10.92 14.98
CA GLN A 185 -17.19 -10.40 16.22
C GLN A 185 -18.70 -10.60 16.10
N SER A 186 -19.17 -11.72 16.66
CA SER A 186 -20.58 -11.89 16.98
C SER A 186 -20.99 -10.69 17.81
N HIS A 187 -21.72 -9.77 17.19
CA HIS A 187 -22.50 -8.77 17.90
C HIS A 187 -23.64 -9.47 18.63
#